data_AF-A0A7C3X2F7-F1
#
_entry.id   AF-A0A7C3X2F7-F1
#
_cell.length_a   1.000
_cell.length_b   1.000
_cell.length_c   1.000
_cell.angle_alpha   90.00
_cell.angle_beta   90.00
_cell.angle_gamma   90.00
#
_symmetry.space_group_name_H-M   'P 1'
#
loop_
_entity.id
_entity.type
_entity.pdbx_description
1 polymer ?
#
loop_
_entity_poly.entity_id
_entity_poly.type
_entity_poly.pdbx_seq_one_letter_code
_entity_poly.pdbx_strand_id
1 'polypeptide(L)'
;MNTPDWVKHAIFYQIFPDRFARSPRLKHPRGITFKPWGSPPEGQGFQGGDLLGIVDRLDYLQELGVTALYLNPIFASAANHRYHTYDYMAVDPLLGGDAA
;
A
#
# COMPACT_ATOMS: atom_id res chain seq x y z
N MET A 1 3.30 -32.02 -4.33
CA MET A 1 3.14 -30.56 -4.53
C MET A 1 4.51 -29.98 -4.77
N ASN A 2 4.70 -29.25 -5.88
CA ASN A 2 5.92 -28.49 -6.13
C ASN A 2 5.60 -27.02 -5.85
N THR A 3 6.34 -26.38 -4.94
CA THR A 3 6.17 -24.95 -4.60
C THR A 3 7.43 -24.18 -5.02
N PRO A 4 7.33 -22.89 -5.37
CA PRO A 4 8.51 -22.08 -5.67
C PRO A 4 9.50 -22.13 -4.49
N ASP A 5 10.74 -22.52 -4.78
CA ASP A 5 11.71 -22.83 -3.74
C ASP A 5 12.06 -21.60 -2.87
N TRP A 6 12.18 -20.43 -3.50
CA TRP A 6 12.46 -19.16 -2.83
C TRP A 6 11.47 -18.83 -1.70
N VAL A 7 10.21 -19.26 -1.81
CA VAL A 7 9.17 -18.99 -0.80
C VAL A 7 9.49 -19.69 0.52
N LYS A 8 10.15 -20.86 0.49
CA LYS A 8 10.55 -21.61 1.69
C LYS A 8 11.59 -20.86 2.52
N HIS A 9 12.27 -19.90 1.91
CA HIS A 9 13.32 -19.06 2.50
C HIS A 9 12.87 -17.61 2.68
N ALA A 10 11.63 -17.28 2.28
CA ALA A 10 11.11 -15.93 2.33
C ALA A 10 10.59 -15.57 3.73
N ILE A 11 10.86 -14.34 4.15
CA ILE A 11 10.24 -13.69 5.31
C ILE A 11 9.29 -12.65 4.75
N PHE A 12 7.98 -12.94 4.84
CA PHE A 12 6.93 -12.06 4.34
C PHE A 12 6.61 -10.96 5.33
N TYR A 13 6.43 -9.75 4.81
CA TYR A 13 5.85 -8.62 5.54
C TYR A 13 4.59 -8.15 4.82
N GLN A 14 3.45 -8.22 5.50
CA GLN A 14 2.19 -7.76 4.95
C GLN A 14 2.05 -6.25 5.15
N ILE A 15 1.68 -5.54 4.08
CA ILE A 15 1.47 -4.09 4.11
C ILE A 15 0.04 -3.77 3.71
N PHE A 16 -0.62 -2.96 4.54
CA PHE A 16 -1.86 -2.26 4.19
C PHE A 16 -1.51 -0.83 3.72
N PRO A 17 -1.52 -0.55 2.39
CA PRO A 17 -0.85 0.64 1.83
C PRO A 17 -1.33 1.97 2.41
N ASP A 18 -2.64 2.15 2.59
CA ASP A 18 -3.24 3.41 3.10
C ASP A 18 -2.75 3.79 4.52
N ARG A 19 -2.10 2.88 5.26
CA ARG A 19 -1.67 3.07 6.66
C ARG A 19 -0.18 2.85 6.90
N PHE A 20 0.61 2.50 5.89
CA PHE A 20 2.01 2.16 6.11
C PHE A 20 2.92 3.38 6.17
N ALA A 21 2.94 4.17 5.09
CA ALA A 21 3.71 5.40 5.01
C ALA A 21 3.14 6.32 3.93
N ARG A 22 3.30 7.64 4.13
CA ARG A 22 2.98 8.68 3.14
C ARG A 22 4.27 9.20 2.52
N SER A 23 4.32 9.34 1.20
CA SER A 23 5.43 10.04 0.55
C SER A 23 5.10 11.51 0.31
N PRO A 24 6.01 12.45 0.61
CA PRO A 24 5.84 13.85 0.21
C PRO A 24 5.91 14.03 -1.31
N ARG A 25 6.35 13.02 -2.06
CA ARG A 25 6.45 13.03 -3.53
C ARG A 25 5.10 12.90 -4.21
N LEU A 26 4.13 12.22 -3.58
CA LEU A 26 2.81 12.04 -4.16
C LEU A 26 1.91 13.23 -3.84
N LYS A 27 1.46 13.94 -4.89
CA LYS A 27 0.42 14.96 -4.76
C LYS A 27 -0.94 14.32 -4.99
N HIS A 28 -1.70 14.14 -3.92
CA HIS A 28 -3.03 13.54 -4.03
C HIS A 28 -4.01 14.43 -4.84
N PRO A 29 -4.99 13.84 -5.53
CA PRO A 29 -6.04 14.57 -6.24
C PRO A 29 -6.76 15.56 -5.32
N ARG A 30 -7.17 16.71 -5.89
CA ARG A 30 -7.98 17.71 -5.19
C ARG A 30 -9.34 17.10 -4.81
N GLY A 31 -9.87 17.50 -3.65
CA GLY A 31 -11.20 17.08 -3.18
C GLY A 31 -11.22 15.83 -2.29
N ILE A 32 -10.06 15.24 -2.00
CA ILE A 32 -9.93 14.15 -1.03
C ILE A 32 -9.58 14.72 0.34
N THR A 33 -10.38 14.36 1.34
CA THR A 33 -10.09 14.68 2.75
C THR A 33 -9.54 13.45 3.44
N PHE A 34 -8.26 13.50 3.81
CA PHE A 34 -7.64 12.45 4.60
C PHE A 34 -7.96 12.62 6.08
N LYS A 35 -8.15 11.49 6.77
CA LYS A 35 -8.12 11.47 8.23
C LYS A 35 -6.71 11.84 8.72
N PRO A 36 -6.60 12.42 9.93
CA PRO A 36 -5.30 12.62 10.56
C PRO A 36 -4.52 11.31 10.61
N TRP A 37 -3.22 11.35 10.33
CA TRP A 37 -2.37 10.15 10.37
C TRP A 37 -2.35 9.56 11.78
N GLY A 38 -2.48 8.23 11.88
CA GLY A 38 -2.53 7.55 13.18
C GLY A 38 -3.88 7.65 13.89
N SER A 39 -4.92 8.17 13.22
CA SER A 39 -6.30 8.09 13.75
C SER A 39 -6.71 6.63 13.95
N PRO A 40 -7.55 6.31 14.96
CA PRO A 40 -8.07 4.96 15.15
C PRO A 40 -8.67 4.38 13.86
N PRO A 41 -8.48 3.07 13.60
CA PRO A 41 -9.02 2.46 12.39
C PRO A 41 -10.55 2.47 12.44
N GLU A 42 -11.15 2.87 11.33
CA GLU A 42 -12.59 2.81 11.10
C GLU A 42 -12.84 2.11 9.75
N GLY A 43 -14.07 1.64 9.55
CA GLY A 43 -14.46 0.97 8.30
C GLY A 43 -14.34 1.86 7.06
N GLN A 44 -14.28 3.19 7.22
CA GLN A 44 -14.16 4.16 6.13
C GLN A 44 -13.14 5.26 6.44
N GLY A 45 -12.78 5.98 5.38
CA GLY A 45 -11.83 7.09 5.40
C GLY A 45 -10.42 6.65 5.03
N PHE A 46 -9.74 7.52 4.30
CA PHE A 46 -8.36 7.33 3.87
C PHE A 46 -7.42 8.02 4.85
N GLN A 47 -6.29 7.38 5.14
CA GLN A 47 -5.16 8.04 5.78
C GLN A 47 -4.06 8.33 4.77
N GLY A 48 -4.21 8.06 3.48
CA GLY A 48 -3.33 8.63 2.45
C GLY A 48 -1.92 8.03 2.41
N GLY A 49 -1.72 6.83 2.97
CA GLY A 49 -0.52 6.07 2.67
C GLY A 49 -0.51 5.60 1.21
N ASP A 50 0.68 5.47 0.63
CA ASP A 50 0.89 5.31 -0.81
C ASP A 50 2.10 4.42 -1.14
N LEU A 51 2.25 4.02 -2.41
CA LEU A 51 3.34 3.13 -2.84
C LEU A 51 4.71 3.79 -2.75
N LEU A 52 4.81 5.10 -3.01
CA LEU A 52 6.06 5.83 -2.84
C LEU A 52 6.49 5.90 -1.38
N GLY A 53 5.54 5.90 -0.44
CA GLY A 53 5.79 5.82 0.98
C GLY A 53 6.35 4.45 1.38
N ILE A 54 5.90 3.37 0.72
CA ILE A 54 6.52 2.05 0.87
C ILE A 54 7.97 2.10 0.36
N VAL A 55 8.20 2.70 -0.81
CA VAL A 55 9.55 2.90 -1.37
C VAL A 55 10.45 3.66 -0.39
N ASP A 56 9.94 4.74 0.22
CA ASP A 56 10.67 5.55 1.21
C ASP A 56 11.04 4.78 2.49
N ARG A 57 10.49 3.56 2.68
CA ARG A 57 10.73 2.70 3.84
C ARG A 57 11.38 1.36 3.50
N LEU A 58 11.86 1.18 2.26
CA LEU A 58 12.55 -0.05 1.87
C LEU A 58 13.81 -0.31 2.70
N ASP A 59 14.57 0.73 3.07
CA ASP A 59 15.75 0.59 3.94
C ASP A 59 15.37 0.01 5.32
N TYR A 60 14.27 0.47 5.91
CA TYR A 60 13.73 -0.08 7.16
C TYR A 60 13.32 -1.56 7.02
N LEU A 61 12.64 -1.91 5.92
CA LEU A 61 12.20 -3.29 5.67
C LEU A 61 13.41 -4.22 5.43
N GLN A 62 14.44 -3.71 4.76
CA GLN A 62 15.69 -4.44 4.54
C GLN A 62 16.47 -4.63 5.84
N GLU A 63 16.58 -3.60 6.68
CA GLU A 63 17.20 -3.68 8.01
C GLU A 63 16.48 -4.70 8.91
N LEU A 64 15.14 -4.77 8.82
CA LEU A 64 14.33 -5.76 9.53
C LEU A 64 14.58 -7.21 9.04
N GLY A 65 15.17 -7.39 7.85
CA GLY A 65 15.47 -8.70 7.25
C GLY A 65 14.32 -9.30 6.44
N VAL A 66 13.33 -8.48 6.04
CA VAL A 66 12.22 -8.92 5.18
C VAL A 66 12.72 -9.20 3.77
N THR A 67 12.24 -10.27 3.14
CA THR A 67 12.65 -10.67 1.78
C THR A 67 11.49 -10.76 0.80
N ALA A 68 10.24 -10.62 1.26
CA ALA A 68 9.07 -10.53 0.41
C ALA A 68 8.00 -9.61 1.00
N LEU A 69 7.34 -8.81 0.14
CA LEU A 69 6.21 -7.97 0.53
C LEU A 69 4.91 -8.58 0.02
N TYR A 70 3.91 -8.64 0.90
CA TYR A 70 2.53 -8.97 0.53
C TYR A 70 1.66 -7.73 0.71
N LEU A 71 1.18 -7.16 -0.38
CA LEU A 71 0.32 -5.99 -0.34
C LEU A 71 -1.15 -6.41 -0.27
N ASN A 72 -1.94 -5.76 0.58
CA ASN A 72 -3.39 -5.69 0.37
C ASN A 72 -3.70 -5.06 -1.00
N PRO A 73 -4.94 -5.18 -1.52
CA PRO A 73 -5.27 -4.74 -2.88
C PRO A 73 -4.84 -3.30 -3.17
N ILE A 74 -4.25 -3.09 -4.35
CA ILE A 74 -3.72 -1.80 -4.80
C ILE A 74 -4.43 -1.24 -6.04
N PHE A 75 -5.35 -2.02 -6.63
CA PHE A 75 -6.09 -1.61 -7.81
C PHE A 75 -7.16 -0.57 -7.46
N ALA A 76 -7.57 0.21 -8.47
CA ALA A 76 -8.48 1.33 -8.32
C ALA A 76 -9.76 0.92 -7.58
N SER A 77 -10.09 1.65 -6.51
CA SER A 77 -11.30 1.42 -5.71
C SER A 77 -11.73 2.70 -4.97
N ALA A 78 -13.01 2.80 -4.63
CA ALA A 78 -13.52 3.89 -3.78
C ALA A 78 -13.33 3.61 -2.28
N ALA A 79 -12.82 2.44 -1.88
CA ALA A 79 -12.66 2.04 -0.49
C ALA A 79 -11.19 2.01 -0.05
N ASN A 80 -10.92 2.38 1.20
CA ASN A 80 -9.55 2.37 1.77
C ASN A 80 -8.87 1.00 1.72
N HIS A 81 -9.65 -0.08 1.84
CA HIS A 81 -9.21 -1.47 1.77
C HIS A 81 -9.13 -2.04 0.36
N ARG A 82 -9.72 -1.35 -0.63
CA ARG A 82 -9.66 -1.65 -2.07
C ARG A 82 -10.18 -3.01 -2.57
N TYR A 83 -10.71 -3.85 -1.69
CA TYR A 83 -11.42 -5.09 -2.08
C TYR A 83 -12.67 -4.90 -2.96
N HIS A 84 -13.21 -3.68 -3.07
CA HIS A 84 -14.27 -3.35 -4.04
C HIS A 84 -13.64 -2.78 -5.31
N THR A 85 -12.96 -3.63 -6.09
CA THR A 85 -12.20 -3.19 -7.26
C THR A 85 -13.11 -2.59 -8.31
N TYR A 86 -12.76 -1.39 -8.78
CA TYR A 86 -13.38 -0.71 -9.91
C TYR A 86 -12.72 -1.11 -11.23
N ASP A 87 -11.38 -1.08 -11.26
CA ASP A 87 -10.58 -1.46 -12.42
C ASP A 87 -9.35 -2.24 -11.97
N TYR A 88 -9.25 -3.51 -12.40
CA TYR A 88 -8.12 -4.39 -12.08
C TYR A 88 -6.85 -4.07 -12.89
N MET A 89 -6.97 -3.25 -13.93
CA MET A 89 -5.86 -2.92 -14.84
C MET A 89 -5.19 -1.58 -14.51
N ALA A 90 -5.70 -0.86 -13.51
CA ALA A 90 -5.16 0.42 -13.07
C ALA A 90 -4.86 0.40 -11.57
N VAL A 91 -3.65 0.82 -11.21
CA VAL A 91 -3.30 1.10 -9.81
C VAL A 91 -4.11 2.30 -9.32
N ASP A 92 -4.57 2.23 -8.07
CA ASP A 92 -5.38 3.29 -7.47
C ASP A 92 -4.65 4.65 -7.49
N PRO A 93 -5.27 5.72 -8.03
CA PRO A 93 -4.64 7.04 -8.09
C PRO A 93 -4.23 7.60 -6.72
N LEU A 94 -4.89 7.20 -5.63
CA LEU A 94 -4.50 7.62 -4.28
C LEU A 94 -3.23 6.93 -3.80
N LEU A 95 -2.85 5.80 -4.40
CA LEU A 95 -1.59 5.10 -4.15
C LEU A 95 -0.46 5.54 -5.09
N GLY A 96 -0.76 6.37 -6.09
CA GLY A 96 0.19 6.92 -7.06
C GLY A 96 -0.12 6.60 -8.53
N GLY A 97 -1.07 5.69 -8.80
CA GLY A 97 -1.38 5.23 -10.15
C GLY A 97 -0.26 4.39 -10.77
N ASP A 98 -0.36 4.12 -12.07
CA ASP A 98 0.54 3.17 -12.76
C ASP A 98 1.99 3.66 -12.88
N ALA A 99 2.23 4.95 -12.63
CA ALA A 99 3.56 5.56 -12.65
C ALA A 99 4.24 5.59 -11.27
N ALA A 100 3.57 5.07 -10.23
CA ALA A 100 4.09 5.01 -8.86
C ALA A 100 5.34 4.13 -8.74
#